data_AF-A0A839PVN6-F1
#
_entry.id   AF-A0A839PVN6-F1
#
_cell.length_a   1.000
_cell.length_b   1.000
_cell.length_c   1.000
_cell.angle_alpha   90.00
_cell.angle_beta   90.00
_cell.angle_gamma   90.00
#
_symmetry.space_group_name_H-M   'P 1'
#
loop_
_entity.id
_entity.type
_entity.pdbx_description
1 polymer ?
#
loop_
_entity_poly.entity_id
_entity_poly.type
_entity_poly.pdbx_seq_one_letter_code
_entity_poly.pdbx_strand_id
1 'polypeptide(L)'
;MNTTDRPSASEQVSATVPWRVRLAVAGATFLVVGLVALVAAWARPGDPWAAALVFGACAVGPVAGLAWLVLAHPHVHRPNPHDDEGVEARWAEQAASGTCIDLLVAAGLALTVVSVVDADLPAQPVLVALVVLGLADLTLRHVLVSRRES
;
A
#
# COMPACT_ATOMS: atom_id res chain seq x y z
N MET A 1 -4.46 50.81 -16.33
CA MET A 1 -4.49 49.34 -16.44
C MET A 1 -3.20 48.84 -15.80
N ASN A 2 -3.25 48.44 -14.52
CA ASN A 2 -2.07 48.15 -13.70
C ASN A 2 -1.91 46.63 -13.55
N THR A 3 -0.79 46.06 -13.99
CA THR A 3 -0.54 44.62 -14.09
C THR A 3 0.43 44.08 -13.03
N THR A 4 0.52 44.73 -11.87
CA THR A 4 1.53 44.39 -10.84
C THR A 4 0.92 43.91 -9.54
N ASP A 5 0.09 42.86 -9.61
CA ASP A 5 -0.31 42.13 -8.40
C ASP A 5 -0.54 40.65 -8.71
N ARG A 6 0.45 40.01 -9.36
CA ARG A 6 0.53 38.54 -9.36
C ARG A 6 1.39 38.15 -8.15
N PRO A 7 0.83 37.40 -7.17
CA PRO A 7 1.61 36.93 -6.04
C PRO A 7 2.81 36.13 -6.54
N SER A 8 4.00 36.44 -6.02
CA SER A 8 5.23 35.74 -6.37
C SER A 8 5.12 34.26 -5.98
N ALA A 9 5.64 33.35 -6.81
CA ALA A 9 5.50 31.89 -6.65
C ALA A 9 5.97 31.37 -5.26
N SER A 10 6.81 32.12 -4.55
CA SER A 10 7.25 31.82 -3.18
C SER A 10 6.16 31.98 -2.11
N GLU A 11 5.10 32.74 -2.37
CA GLU A 11 4.04 33.04 -1.40
C GLU A 11 2.93 31.97 -1.39
N GLN A 12 2.86 31.13 -2.43
CA GLN A 12 1.87 30.05 -2.53
C GLN A 12 2.30 28.75 -1.82
N VAL A 13 3.55 28.65 -1.37
CA VAL A 13 4.15 27.38 -0.92
C VAL A 13 4.52 27.44 0.56
N SER A 14 3.52 27.32 1.44
CA SER A 14 3.70 26.65 2.76
C SER A 14 2.36 26.43 3.47
N ALA A 15 1.40 25.76 2.81
CA ALA A 15 0.31 25.16 3.57
C ALA A 15 0.86 23.95 4.35
N THR A 16 1.40 24.19 5.54
CA THR A 16 1.86 23.12 6.43
C THR A 16 0.65 22.28 6.87
N VAL A 17 0.77 20.94 6.82
CA VAL A 17 -0.29 20.03 7.30
C VAL A 17 -0.69 20.42 8.73
N PRO A 18 -1.97 20.71 9.00
CA PRO A 18 -2.41 21.13 10.33
C PRO A 18 -2.09 20.04 11.36
N TRP A 19 -1.59 20.45 12.53
CA TRP A 19 -1.12 19.54 13.58
C TRP A 19 -2.18 18.51 14.01
N ARG A 20 -3.48 18.87 13.94
CA ARG A 20 -4.60 17.97 14.22
C ARG A 20 -4.66 16.77 13.27
N VAL A 21 -4.36 16.98 11.99
CA VAL A 21 -4.31 15.90 10.97
C VAL A 21 -3.11 15.00 11.24
N ARG A 22 -1.96 15.57 11.59
CA ARG A 22 -0.77 14.79 11.98
C ARG A 22 -1.06 13.90 13.19
N LEU A 23 -1.76 14.42 14.19
CA LEU A 23 -2.18 13.63 15.36
C LEU A 23 -3.21 12.56 15.01
N ALA A 24 -4.17 12.87 14.15
CA ALA A 24 -5.18 11.90 13.73
C ALA A 24 -4.54 10.72 12.96
N VAL A 25 -3.62 11.01 12.03
CA VAL A 25 -2.89 9.97 11.27
C VAL A 25 -1.97 9.16 12.17
N ALA A 26 -1.24 9.81 13.07
CA ALA A 26 -0.41 9.10 14.05
C ALA A 26 -1.28 8.20 14.95
N GLY A 27 -2.40 8.71 15.46
CA GLY A 27 -3.35 7.95 16.28
C GLY A 27 -3.91 6.73 15.54
N ALA A 28 -4.37 6.91 14.31
CA ALA A 28 -4.87 5.81 13.47
C ALA A 28 -3.77 4.75 13.21
N THR A 29 -2.53 5.19 12.97
CA THR A 29 -1.38 4.29 12.77
C THR A 29 -1.13 3.41 14.00
N PHE A 30 -1.05 4.02 15.18
CA PHE A 30 -0.88 3.28 16.44
C PHE A 30 -2.06 2.34 16.72
N LEU A 31 -3.29 2.75 16.39
CA LEU A 31 -4.48 1.94 16.61
C LEU A 31 -4.46 0.68 15.74
N VAL A 32 -4.15 0.82 14.45
CA VAL A 32 -4.07 -0.31 13.52
C VAL A 32 -2.95 -1.28 13.91
N VAL A 33 -1.75 -0.76 14.20
CA VAL A 33 -0.63 -1.60 14.66
C VAL A 33 -0.97 -2.31 15.98
N GLY A 34 -1.58 -1.59 16.92
CA GLY A 34 -2.04 -2.15 18.20
C GLY A 34 -3.10 -3.22 18.04
N LEU A 35 -4.05 -3.04 17.11
CA LEU A 35 -5.08 -4.04 16.82
C LEU A 35 -4.47 -5.32 16.24
N VAL A 36 -3.52 -5.19 15.30
CA VAL A 36 -2.81 -6.35 14.74
C VAL A 36 -2.03 -7.10 15.84
N ALA A 37 -1.33 -6.37 16.70
CA ALA A 37 -0.61 -6.97 17.83
C ALA A 37 -1.56 -7.66 18.84
N LEU A 38 -2.73 -7.07 19.11
CA LEU A 38 -3.74 -7.63 20.01
C LEU A 38 -4.35 -8.92 19.43
N VAL A 39 -4.71 -8.92 18.14
CA VAL A 39 -5.23 -10.10 17.45
C VAL A 39 -4.18 -11.22 17.44
N ALA A 40 -2.91 -10.88 17.21
CA ALA A 40 -1.81 -11.85 17.25
C ALA A 40 -1.61 -12.45 18.65
N ALA A 41 -1.65 -11.64 19.71
CA ALA A 41 -1.58 -12.10 21.09
C ALA A 41 -2.75 -13.04 21.44
N TRP A 42 -3.96 -12.68 21.02
CA TRP A 42 -5.15 -13.48 21.28
C TRP A 42 -5.13 -14.82 20.52
N ALA A 43 -4.64 -14.83 19.29
CA ALA A 43 -4.50 -16.04 18.48
C ALA A 43 -3.40 -17.00 18.98
N ARG A 44 -2.43 -16.50 19.76
CA ARG A 44 -1.34 -17.32 20.35
C ARG A 44 -1.24 -17.15 21.87
N PRO A 45 -2.19 -17.72 22.65
CA PRO A 45 -2.20 -17.58 24.11
C PRO A 45 -0.99 -18.24 24.79
N GLY A 46 -0.29 -19.16 24.14
CA GLY A 46 0.93 -19.79 24.68
C GLY A 46 2.18 -18.88 24.66
N ASP A 47 2.24 -17.91 23.75
CA ASP A 47 3.30 -16.89 23.71
C ASP A 47 2.75 -15.58 23.11
N PRO A 48 1.88 -14.88 23.86
CA PRO A 48 1.13 -13.75 23.35
C PRO A 48 2.03 -12.53 23.09
N TRP A 49 3.09 -12.37 23.88
CA TRP A 49 4.01 -11.24 23.76
C TRP A 49 4.92 -11.36 22.55
N ALA A 50 5.46 -12.56 22.26
CA ALA A 50 6.25 -12.74 21.05
C ALA A 50 5.40 -12.56 19.78
N ALA A 51 4.17 -13.08 19.77
CA ALA A 51 3.24 -12.89 18.66
C ALA A 51 2.89 -11.39 18.47
N ALA A 52 2.52 -10.69 19.53
CA ALA A 52 2.22 -9.26 19.47
C ALA A 52 3.39 -8.44 18.91
N LEU A 53 4.62 -8.72 19.37
CA LEU A 53 5.80 -7.98 18.93
C LEU A 53 6.15 -8.24 17.47
N VAL A 54 6.16 -9.50 17.03
CA VAL A 54 6.52 -9.86 15.65
C VAL A 54 5.49 -9.29 14.67
N PHE A 55 4.20 -9.54 14.90
CA PHE A 55 3.15 -9.09 13.99
C PHE A 55 2.94 -7.57 14.06
N GLY A 56 3.07 -6.97 15.25
CA GLY A 56 3.06 -5.52 15.43
C GLY A 56 4.21 -4.86 14.67
N ALA A 57 5.44 -5.38 14.79
CA ALA A 57 6.61 -4.87 14.06
C ALA A 57 6.44 -5.00 12.54
N CYS A 58 5.90 -6.12 12.05
CA CYS A 58 5.59 -6.30 10.62
C CYS A 58 4.53 -5.31 10.12
N ALA A 59 3.57 -4.94 10.95
CA ALA A 59 2.52 -3.97 10.59
C ALA A 59 3.03 -2.52 10.53
N VAL A 60 4.13 -2.18 11.22
CA VAL A 60 4.67 -0.81 11.23
C VAL A 60 5.01 -0.34 9.82
N GLY A 61 5.69 -1.15 9.01
CA GLY A 61 6.15 -0.75 7.68
C GLY A 61 5.00 -0.31 6.75
N PRO A 62 4.01 -1.18 6.49
CA PRO A 62 2.86 -0.85 5.64
C PRO A 62 2.04 0.33 6.18
N VAL A 63 1.75 0.35 7.48
CA VAL A 63 0.91 1.39 8.09
C VAL A 63 1.66 2.74 8.12
N ALA A 64 2.96 2.75 8.40
CA ALA A 64 3.78 3.94 8.31
C ALA A 64 3.92 4.44 6.86
N GLY A 65 3.99 3.54 5.88
CA GLY A 65 3.95 3.88 4.46
C GLY A 65 2.64 4.58 4.06
N LEU A 66 1.50 4.05 4.51
CA LEU A 66 0.19 4.69 4.31
C LEU A 66 0.09 6.04 5.02
N ALA A 67 0.55 6.11 6.28
CA ALA A 67 0.60 7.36 7.05
C ALA A 67 1.49 8.40 6.36
N TRP A 68 2.62 7.98 5.81
CA TRP A 68 3.50 8.81 5.01
C TRP A 68 2.78 9.32 3.76
N LEU A 69 2.10 8.47 2.98
CA LEU A 69 1.36 8.91 1.78
C LEU A 69 0.29 9.97 2.11
N VAL A 70 -0.43 9.81 3.22
CA VAL A 70 -1.43 10.78 3.69
C VAL A 70 -0.79 12.11 4.10
N LEU A 71 0.38 12.08 4.74
CA LEU A 71 1.07 13.28 5.24
C LEU A 71 2.00 13.94 4.21
N ALA A 72 2.52 13.17 3.26
CA ALA A 72 3.42 13.58 2.19
C ALA A 72 2.69 14.09 0.95
N HIS A 73 1.35 14.24 1.01
CA HIS A 73 0.55 14.97 0.03
C HIS A 73 0.24 16.42 0.50
N PRO A 74 1.21 17.35 0.62
CA PRO A 74 0.90 18.74 0.91
C PRO A 74 0.33 19.50 -0.30
N HIS A 75 0.38 18.91 -1.50
CA HIS A 75 -0.10 19.55 -2.74
C HIS A 75 -0.94 18.58 -3.54
N VAL A 76 -2.20 18.44 -3.14
CA VAL A 76 -3.25 18.14 -4.12
C VAL A 76 -3.15 19.30 -5.12
N HIS A 77 -2.53 19.05 -6.28
CA HIS A 77 -2.75 19.90 -7.45
C HIS A 77 -4.26 20.09 -7.52
N ARG A 78 -4.76 21.33 -7.73
CA ARG A 78 -6.21 21.59 -7.85
C ARG A 78 -6.83 20.39 -8.56
N PRO A 79 -7.77 19.65 -7.92
CA PRO A 79 -8.24 18.37 -8.44
C PRO A 79 -8.48 18.53 -9.93
N ASN A 80 -7.60 17.94 -10.73
CA ASN A 80 -7.80 18.00 -12.17
C ASN A 80 -9.02 17.12 -12.38
N PRO A 81 -10.14 17.63 -12.92
CA PRO A 81 -11.33 16.80 -13.11
C PRO A 81 -11.08 15.58 -14.02
N HIS A 82 -9.91 15.51 -14.66
CA HIS A 82 -9.46 14.43 -15.53
C HIS A 82 -8.17 13.76 -15.00
N ASP A 83 -7.87 13.81 -13.70
CA ASP A 83 -6.67 13.15 -13.13
C ASP A 83 -6.70 11.62 -13.33
N ASP A 84 -7.91 11.04 -13.32
CA ASP A 84 -8.16 9.63 -13.63
C ASP A 84 -7.88 9.29 -15.11
N GLU A 85 -7.78 10.29 -15.99
CA GLU A 85 -7.36 10.14 -17.39
C GLU A 85 -5.84 10.25 -17.57
N GLY A 86 -5.10 10.46 -16.47
CA GLY A 86 -3.65 10.53 -16.47
C GLY A 86 -3.01 9.22 -16.94
N VAL A 87 -1.94 9.35 -17.73
CA VAL A 87 -1.18 8.18 -18.20
C VAL A 87 -0.64 7.34 -17.03
N GLU A 88 -0.24 7.98 -15.93
CA GLU A 88 0.24 7.30 -14.72
C GLU A 88 -0.86 6.50 -14.01
N ALA A 89 -2.07 7.08 -13.89
CA ALA A 89 -3.23 6.38 -13.34
C ALA A 89 -3.59 5.17 -14.20
N ARG A 90 -3.56 5.32 -15.52
CA ARG A 90 -3.78 4.21 -16.46
C ARG A 90 -2.72 3.12 -16.34
N TRP A 91 -1.44 3.48 -16.19
CA TRP A 91 -0.37 2.49 -15.99
C TRP A 91 -0.52 1.72 -14.67
N ALA A 92 -0.96 2.40 -13.60
CA ALA A 92 -1.21 1.77 -12.31
C ALA A 92 -2.41 0.82 -12.36
N GLU A 93 -3.54 1.26 -12.92
CA GLU A 93 -4.77 0.45 -13.10
C GLU A 93 -4.49 -0.80 -13.96
N GLN A 94 -3.75 -0.61 -15.07
CA GLN A 94 -3.37 -1.69 -15.98
C GLN A 94 -2.42 -2.70 -15.31
N ALA A 95 -1.45 -2.22 -14.53
CA ALA A 95 -0.55 -3.10 -13.78
C ALA A 95 -1.29 -3.87 -12.69
N ALA A 96 -2.15 -3.20 -11.91
CA ALA A 96 -2.89 -3.80 -10.80
C ALA A 96 -3.91 -4.86 -11.27
N SER A 97 -4.69 -4.55 -12.31
CA SER A 97 -5.66 -5.49 -12.88
C SER A 97 -4.97 -6.74 -13.46
N GLY A 98 -3.83 -6.56 -14.13
CA GLY A 98 -3.02 -7.67 -14.65
C GLY A 98 -2.47 -8.57 -13.54
N THR A 99 -1.85 -7.99 -12.52
CA THR A 99 -1.29 -8.75 -11.39
C THR A 99 -2.36 -9.48 -10.59
N CYS A 100 -3.55 -8.91 -10.44
CA CYS A 100 -4.67 -9.58 -9.77
C CYS A 100 -5.05 -10.89 -10.49
N ILE A 101 -5.18 -10.86 -11.82
CA ILE A 101 -5.49 -12.04 -12.62
C ILE A 101 -4.35 -13.07 -12.53
N ASP A 102 -3.10 -12.64 -12.62
CA ASP A 102 -1.95 -13.54 -12.55
C ASP A 102 -1.83 -14.22 -11.18
N LEU A 103 -2.11 -13.50 -10.09
CA LEU A 103 -2.19 -14.08 -8.75
C LEU A 103 -3.34 -15.08 -8.60
N LEU A 104 -4.53 -14.78 -9.14
CA LEU A 104 -5.67 -15.70 -9.10
C LEU A 104 -5.37 -16.99 -9.87
N VAL A 105 -4.76 -16.88 -11.07
CA VAL A 105 -4.38 -18.03 -11.88
C VAL A 105 -3.27 -18.84 -11.19
N ALA A 106 -2.23 -18.18 -10.69
CA ALA A 106 -1.13 -18.84 -10.00
C ALA A 106 -1.60 -19.54 -8.72
N ALA A 107 -2.43 -18.88 -7.90
CA ALA A 107 -2.99 -19.46 -6.69
C ALA A 107 -3.94 -20.62 -7.01
N GLY A 108 -4.79 -20.51 -8.02
CA GLY A 108 -5.68 -21.59 -8.44
C GLY A 108 -4.93 -22.80 -8.98
N LEU A 109 -3.86 -22.59 -9.74
CA LEU A 109 -3.01 -23.68 -10.23
C LEU A 109 -2.24 -24.35 -9.08
N ALA A 110 -1.65 -23.55 -8.19
CA ALA A 110 -0.97 -24.07 -7.00
C ALA A 110 -1.92 -24.89 -6.13
N LEU A 111 -3.14 -24.41 -5.91
CA LEU A 111 -4.17 -25.12 -5.16
C LEU A 111 -4.55 -26.45 -5.84
N THR A 112 -4.68 -26.45 -7.17
CA THR A 112 -4.97 -27.68 -7.93
C THR A 112 -3.86 -28.72 -7.76
N VAL A 113 -2.61 -28.31 -7.86
CA VAL A 113 -1.44 -29.20 -7.67
C VAL A 113 -1.42 -29.75 -6.24
N VAL A 114 -1.58 -28.88 -5.25
CA VAL A 114 -1.64 -29.27 -3.83
C VAL A 114 -2.77 -30.28 -3.58
N SER A 115 -3.94 -30.07 -4.19
CA SER A 115 -5.08 -30.98 -4.07
C SER A 115 -4.86 -32.33 -4.76
N VAL A 116 -4.15 -32.39 -5.89
CA VAL A 116 -3.86 -33.66 -6.60
C VAL A 116 -2.77 -34.46 -5.89
N VAL A 117 -1.78 -33.78 -5.33
CA VAL A 117 -0.64 -34.39 -4.63
C VAL A 117 -0.96 -34.72 -3.17
N ASP A 118 -2.10 -34.23 -2.66
CA ASP A 118 -2.48 -34.30 -1.24
C ASP A 118 -1.38 -33.75 -0.33
N ALA A 119 -0.79 -32.63 -0.75
CA ALA A 119 0.35 -32.02 -0.06
C ALA A 119 -0.12 -31.19 1.15
N ASP A 120 0.32 -31.56 2.34
CA ASP A 120 0.09 -30.77 3.55
C ASP A 120 1.07 -29.58 3.61
N LEU A 121 0.67 -28.46 2.99
CA LEU A 121 1.44 -27.22 3.01
C LEU A 121 0.93 -26.28 4.11
N PRO A 122 1.81 -25.79 5.00
CA PRO A 122 1.42 -24.79 5.98
C PRO A 122 0.98 -23.50 5.28
N ALA A 123 -0.17 -22.95 5.67
CA ALA A 123 -0.78 -21.79 5.01
C ALA A 123 0.10 -20.51 5.07
N GLN A 124 0.89 -20.35 6.14
CA GLN A 124 1.70 -19.15 6.35
C GLN A 124 2.75 -18.91 5.25
N PRO A 125 3.65 -19.85 4.90
CA PRO A 125 4.60 -19.65 3.80
C PRO A 125 3.92 -19.53 2.43
N VAL A 126 2.77 -20.18 2.22
CA VAL A 126 1.99 -20.03 0.98
C VAL A 126 1.49 -18.59 0.83
N LEU A 127 0.91 -18.01 1.88
CA LEU A 127 0.47 -16.61 1.86
C LEU A 127 1.63 -15.63 1.67
N VAL A 128 2.77 -15.87 2.33
CA VAL A 128 3.98 -15.05 2.12
C VAL A 128 4.45 -15.13 0.67
N ALA A 129 4.50 -16.34 0.09
CA ALA A 129 4.90 -16.53 -1.30
C ALA A 129 3.97 -15.80 -2.28
N LEU A 130 2.66 -15.86 -2.05
CA LEU A 130 1.68 -15.14 -2.89
C LEU A 130 1.82 -13.62 -2.79
N VAL A 131 2.05 -13.08 -1.59
CA VAL A 131 2.27 -11.63 -1.41
C VAL A 131 3.55 -11.18 -2.10
N VAL A 132 4.65 -11.91 -1.91
CA VAL A 132 5.94 -11.59 -2.56
C VAL A 132 5.83 -11.67 -4.07
N LEU A 133 5.19 -12.72 -4.59
CA LEU A 133 4.96 -12.89 -6.03
C LEU A 133 4.09 -11.76 -6.60
N GLY A 134 3.05 -11.36 -5.86
CA GLY A 134 2.17 -10.27 -6.25
C GLY A 134 2.87 -8.92 -6.33
N LEU A 135 3.65 -8.58 -5.31
CA LEU A 135 4.45 -7.35 -5.31
C LEU A 135 5.50 -7.35 -6.43
N ALA A 136 6.14 -8.49 -6.67
CA ALA A 136 7.12 -8.64 -7.76
C ALA A 136 6.48 -8.48 -9.14
N ASP A 137 5.33 -9.13 -9.41
CA ASP A 137 4.63 -8.97 -10.69
C ASP A 137 4.11 -7.55 -10.89
N LEU A 138 3.50 -6.96 -9.84
CA LEU A 138 2.98 -5.58 -9.91
C LEU A 138 4.09 -4.59 -10.26
N THR A 139 5.22 -4.66 -9.56
CA THR A 139 6.36 -3.76 -9.79
C THR A 139 6.97 -3.97 -11.17
N LEU A 140 7.18 -5.22 -11.59
CA LEU A 140 7.73 -5.52 -12.91
C LEU A 140 6.81 -5.04 -14.02
N ARG A 141 5.50 -5.29 -13.91
CA ARG A 141 4.49 -4.90 -14.89
C ARG A 141 4.34 -3.39 -14.96
N HIS A 142 4.34 -2.70 -13.83
CA HIS A 142 4.30 -1.24 -13.79
C HIS A 142 5.52 -0.62 -14.49
N VAL A 143 6.73 -1.13 -14.24
CA VAL A 143 7.97 -0.67 -14.91
C VAL A 143 7.95 -0.98 -16.40
N LEU A 144 7.42 -2.14 -16.82
CA LEU A 144 7.34 -2.50 -18.23
C LEU A 144 6.33 -1.65 -19.00
N VAL A 145 5.17 -1.35 -18.41
CA VAL A 145 4.14 -0.50 -19.03
C VAL A 145 4.65 0.93 -19.16
N SER A 146 5.23 1.49 -18.09
CA SER A 146 5.77 2.86 -18.13
C SER A 146 6.89 3.03 -19.17
N ARG A 147 7.73 2.02 -19.37
CA ARG A 147 8.78 2.03 -20.41
C ARG A 147 8.28 1.88 -21.85
N ARG A 148 7.08 1.32 -22.06
CA ARG A 148 6.49 1.14 -23.39
C ARG A 148 5.71 2.36 -23.86
N GLU A 149 5.16 3.10 -22.91
CA GLU A 149 4.32 4.27 -23.16
C GLU A 149 5.07 5.61 -22.96
N SER A 150 6.35 5.57 -22.56
CA SER A 150 7.31 6.70 -22.58
C SER A 150 7.96 6.88 -23.94
#